data_AF-A0A1Z8LPA3-F1
#
_entry.id   AF-A0A1Z8LPA3-F1
#
_cell.length_a   1.000
_cell.length_b   1.000
_cell.length_c   1.000
_cell.angle_alpha   90.00
_cell.angle_beta   90.00
_cell.angle_gamma   90.00
#
_symmetry.space_group_name_H-M   'P 1'
#
loop_
_entity.id
_entity.type
_entity.pdbx_description
1 polymer ?
#
loop_
_entity_poly.entity_id
_entity_poly.type
_entity_poly.pdbx_seq_one_letter_code
_entity_poly.pdbx_strand_id
1 'polypeptide(L)'
;MSRSDNGQRLAAQLVYNQDGTLSGITNTHLDTLSNKRGRPLKHKTNQDAGSMSLGDDGEIIVAFERNHRIWRYLPEKTGPMPIKPPTELASMPSNEGIEALTLLNDGSLLAISEGDIGGNEAVAWVSDTSGWSVMTFNLSGGFEVLGAASLPSGDVPVLKRRFTV
;
A
#
# COMPACT_ATOMS: atom_id res chain seq x y z
N MET A 1 -7.75 8.70 4.47
CA MET A 1 -6.53 8.51 5.28
C MET A 1 -5.33 8.75 4.37
N SER A 2 -4.25 9.38 4.86
CA SER A 2 -3.03 9.63 4.10
C SER A 2 -1.80 9.12 4.85
N ARG A 3 -0.69 8.87 4.13
CA ARG A 3 0.58 8.38 4.66
C ARG A 3 1.76 9.18 4.14
N SER A 4 2.86 9.11 4.89
CA SER A 4 4.18 9.58 4.45
C SER A 4 5.21 8.47 4.53
N ASP A 5 6.29 8.60 3.75
CA ASP A 5 7.44 7.68 3.72
C ASP A 5 8.15 7.58 5.08
N ASN A 6 7.80 8.42 6.05
CA ASN A 6 8.31 8.37 7.43
C ASN A 6 7.39 7.57 8.37
N GLY A 7 6.43 6.80 7.82
CA GLY A 7 5.55 5.92 8.58
C GLY A 7 4.50 6.68 9.40
N GLN A 8 4.19 7.92 9.02
CA GLN A 8 3.12 8.68 9.63
C GLN A 8 1.79 8.34 8.96
N ARG A 9 0.73 8.33 9.76
CA ARG A 9 -0.66 8.11 9.35
C ARG A 9 -1.46 9.34 9.74
N LEU A 10 -2.14 9.93 8.76
CA LEU A 10 -3.17 10.93 8.99
C LEU A 10 -4.55 10.29 8.79
N ALA A 11 -5.32 10.21 9.87
CA ALA A 11 -6.76 9.92 9.82
C ALA A 11 -7.53 11.22 10.05
N ALA A 12 -8.53 11.49 9.24
CA ALA A 12 -9.38 12.67 9.35
C ALA A 12 -10.72 12.39 8.67
N GLN A 13 -11.76 13.08 9.10
CA GLN A 13 -13.05 13.12 8.41
C GLN A 13 -13.08 14.32 7.47
N LEU A 14 -13.48 14.11 6.22
CA LEU A 14 -13.65 15.17 5.23
C LEU A 14 -14.98 15.88 5.47
N VAL A 15 -14.97 17.21 5.45
CA VAL A 15 -16.17 18.05 5.57
C VAL A 15 -16.46 18.67 4.21
N TYR A 16 -17.69 18.52 3.76
CA TYR A 16 -18.16 19.06 2.49
C TYR A 16 -19.24 20.12 2.71
N ASN A 17 -19.24 21.14 1.88
CA ASN A 17 -20.35 22.09 1.78
C ASN A 17 -21.57 21.43 1.11
N GLN A 18 -22.73 22.10 1.18
CA GLN A 18 -23.96 21.61 0.55
C GLN A 18 -23.85 21.45 -0.98
N ASP A 19 -22.94 22.18 -1.62
CA ASP A 19 -22.65 22.09 -3.06
C ASP A 19 -21.66 20.95 -3.41
N GLY A 20 -21.24 20.16 -2.41
CA GLY A 20 -20.29 19.04 -2.59
C GLY A 20 -18.82 19.46 -2.64
N THR A 21 -18.51 20.74 -2.44
CA THR A 21 -17.10 21.19 -2.38
C THR A 21 -16.47 20.82 -1.05
N LEU A 22 -15.21 20.35 -1.07
CA LEU A 22 -14.45 20.07 0.16
C LEU A 22 -14.19 21.39 0.89
N SER A 23 -14.72 21.52 2.12
CA SER A 23 -14.63 22.74 2.93
C SER A 23 -13.68 22.63 4.12
N GLY A 24 -13.27 21.42 4.48
CA GLY A 24 -12.26 21.21 5.50
C GLY A 24 -12.09 19.75 5.91
N ILE A 25 -11.37 19.56 7.02
CA ILE A 25 -11.21 18.28 7.69
C ILE A 25 -11.46 18.44 9.19
N THR A 26 -11.99 17.40 9.83
CA THR A 26 -12.22 17.33 11.27
C THR A 26 -11.75 15.99 11.83
N ASN A 27 -11.73 15.83 13.15
CA ASN A 27 -11.28 14.61 13.86
C ASN A 27 -9.92 14.11 13.35
N THR A 28 -8.96 15.03 13.28
CA THR A 28 -7.62 14.76 12.75
C THR A 28 -6.75 14.05 13.78
N HIS A 29 -6.24 12.88 13.42
CA HIS A 29 -5.24 12.12 14.17
C HIS A 29 -4.02 11.93 13.29
N LEU A 30 -2.87 12.44 13.73
CA LEU A 30 -1.58 12.23 13.10
C LEU A 30 -0.71 11.38 14.04
N ASP A 31 -0.57 10.11 13.71
CA ASP A 31 0.16 9.14 14.52
C ASP A 31 1.23 8.41 13.70
N THR A 32 2.27 7.95 14.36
CA THR A 32 3.22 7.03 13.74
C THR A 32 2.66 5.61 13.80
N LEU A 33 2.74 4.87 12.70
CA LEU A 33 2.40 3.45 12.68
C LEU A 33 3.18 2.68 13.75
N SER A 34 2.50 1.76 14.43
CA SER A 34 3.09 0.98 15.52
C SER A 34 3.81 -0.27 15.02
N ASN A 35 4.76 -0.77 15.80
CA ASN A 35 5.39 -2.06 15.60
C ASN A 35 4.60 -3.18 16.30
N LYS A 36 5.04 -4.43 16.14
CA LYS A 36 4.42 -5.63 16.75
C LYS A 36 4.28 -5.58 18.29
N ARG A 37 4.98 -4.68 18.98
CA ARG A 37 4.88 -4.47 20.44
C ARG A 37 4.00 -3.26 20.80
N GLY A 38 3.27 -2.69 19.84
CA GLY A 38 2.42 -1.51 20.03
C GLY A 38 3.19 -0.19 20.20
N ARG A 39 4.51 -0.17 19.98
CA ARG A 39 5.32 1.05 20.08
C ARG A 39 5.45 1.73 18.72
N PRO A 40 5.53 3.07 18.63
CA PRO A 40 5.79 3.76 17.37
C PRO A 40 6.98 3.16 16.62
N LEU A 41 6.85 2.99 15.30
CA LEU A 41 7.97 2.65 14.44
C LEU A 41 9.05 3.73 14.54
N LYS A 42 10.30 3.29 14.52
CA LYS A 42 11.49 4.15 14.60
C LYS A 42 12.48 3.72 13.53
N HIS A 43 13.32 4.67 13.12
CA HIS A 43 14.32 4.53 12.06
C HIS A 43 13.70 4.34 10.67
N LYS A 44 14.27 5.02 9.67
CA LYS A 44 13.78 5.00 8.29
C LYS A 44 13.58 3.59 7.76
N THR A 45 14.53 2.68 8.02
CA THR A 45 14.48 1.25 7.63
C THR A 45 13.20 0.52 8.05
N ASN A 46 12.53 0.94 9.13
CA ASN A 46 11.28 0.31 9.57
C ASN A 46 10.05 1.18 9.29
N GLN A 47 10.20 2.45 8.96
CA GLN A 47 9.07 3.37 8.79
C GLN A 47 8.60 3.49 7.34
N ASP A 48 9.46 3.10 6.42
CA ASP A 48 9.32 3.29 5.00
C ASP A 48 8.12 2.54 4.43
N ALA A 49 6.99 3.22 4.29
CA ALA A 49 5.75 2.65 3.78
C ALA A 49 5.59 3.07 2.32
N GLY A 50 5.79 2.13 1.39
CA GLY A 50 5.71 2.38 -0.06
C GLY A 50 4.27 2.42 -0.56
N SER A 51 3.41 1.51 -0.06
CA SER A 51 2.00 1.46 -0.48
C SER A 51 1.05 1.02 0.62
N MET A 52 -0.24 1.33 0.42
CA MET A 52 -1.30 0.93 1.35
C MET A 52 -2.60 0.56 0.64
N SER A 53 -3.35 -0.34 1.27
CA SER A 53 -4.76 -0.58 0.98
C SER A 53 -5.61 -0.29 2.20
N LEU A 54 -6.85 0.16 1.98
CA LEU A 54 -7.92 0.00 2.96
C LEU A 54 -8.42 -1.45 2.92
N GLY A 55 -8.89 -1.96 4.05
CA GLY A 55 -9.72 -3.16 4.07
C GLY A 55 -11.17 -2.83 4.39
N ASP A 56 -11.99 -3.88 4.52
CA ASP A 56 -13.45 -3.75 4.53
C ASP A 56 -14.00 -3.19 5.86
N ASP A 57 -13.31 -3.47 6.97
CA ASP A 57 -13.74 -3.11 8.33
C ASP A 57 -12.88 -1.98 8.93
N GLY A 58 -12.37 -1.10 8.06
CA GLY A 58 -11.55 0.05 8.45
C GLY A 58 -10.10 -0.31 8.83
N GLU A 59 -9.68 -1.55 8.62
CA GLU A 59 -8.28 -1.90 8.68
C GLU A 59 -7.49 -1.22 7.56
N ILE A 60 -6.19 -1.13 7.80
CA ILE A 60 -5.26 -0.67 6.78
C ILE A 60 -4.15 -1.69 6.61
N ILE A 61 -3.84 -2.00 5.35
CA ILE A 61 -2.79 -2.93 4.97
C ILE A 61 -1.66 -2.10 4.37
N VAL A 62 -0.43 -2.42 4.74
CA VAL A 62 0.76 -1.62 4.45
C VAL A 62 1.82 -2.52 3.89
N ALA A 63 2.38 -2.17 2.75
CA ALA A 63 3.67 -2.69 2.33
C ALA A 63 4.76 -1.70 2.75
N PHE A 64 5.81 -2.22 3.36
CA PHE A 64 6.98 -1.44 3.74
C PHE A 64 8.17 -1.80 2.86
N GLU A 65 8.99 -0.81 2.56
CA GLU A 65 10.29 -0.92 1.91
C GLU A 65 11.42 -1.01 2.95
N ARG A 66 12.65 -1.23 2.45
CA ARG A 66 13.91 -1.43 3.18
C ARG A 66 13.93 -2.68 4.05
N ASN A 67 12.97 -2.80 4.95
CA ASN A 67 12.64 -4.02 5.67
C ASN A 67 11.31 -4.55 5.11
N HIS A 68 11.42 -5.18 3.94
CA HIS A 68 10.32 -5.68 3.13
C HIS A 68 9.35 -6.55 3.91
N ARG A 69 8.12 -6.05 4.09
CA ARG A 69 7.06 -6.75 4.81
C ARG A 69 5.70 -6.14 4.52
N ILE A 70 4.67 -6.95 4.72
CA ILE A 70 3.28 -6.50 4.64
C ILE A 70 2.64 -6.66 6.02
N TRP A 71 2.04 -5.60 6.54
CA TRP A 71 1.35 -5.62 7.83
C TRP A 71 -0.08 -5.10 7.71
N ARG A 72 -1.01 -5.74 8.41
CA ARG A 72 -2.40 -5.31 8.58
C ARG A 72 -2.59 -4.69 9.95
N TYR A 73 -3.13 -3.47 10.00
CA TYR A 73 -3.46 -2.76 11.23
C TYR A 73 -4.98 -2.71 11.37
N LEU A 74 -5.50 -3.35 12.42
CA LEU A 74 -6.93 -3.32 12.74
C LEU A 74 -7.24 -2.11 13.64
N PRO A 75 -8.42 -1.45 13.50
CA PRO A 75 -8.79 -0.28 14.31
C PRO A 75 -8.68 -0.52 15.82
N GLU A 76 -9.12 -1.69 16.28
CA GLU A 76 -9.20 -2.06 17.70
C GLU A 76 -7.91 -2.71 18.25
N LYS A 77 -6.80 -2.69 17.48
CA LYS A 77 -5.53 -3.30 17.90
C LYS A 77 -4.38 -2.30 17.85
N THR A 78 -3.61 -2.26 18.94
CA THR A 78 -2.44 -1.38 19.05
C THR A 78 -1.27 -1.81 18.16
N GLY A 79 -1.17 -3.09 17.80
CA GLY A 79 -0.07 -3.63 16.98
C GLY A 79 -0.56 -4.25 15.67
N PRO A 80 0.30 -4.32 14.64
CA PRO A 80 -0.04 -4.95 13.37
C PRO A 80 -0.09 -6.47 13.46
N MET A 81 -0.88 -7.06 12.57
CA MET A 81 -0.87 -8.47 12.21
C MET A 81 -0.01 -8.65 10.95
N PRO A 82 1.10 -9.44 11.01
CA PRO A 82 1.91 -9.68 9.83
C PRO A 82 1.17 -10.49 8.77
N ILE A 83 1.29 -10.06 7.52
CA ILE A 83 0.94 -10.85 6.34
C ILE A 83 2.25 -11.36 5.75
N LYS A 84 2.30 -12.66 5.43
CA LYS A 84 3.47 -13.25 4.77
C LYS A 84 3.60 -12.61 3.39
N PRO A 85 4.71 -11.90 3.05
CA PRO A 85 4.87 -11.31 1.74
C PRO A 85 5.18 -12.38 0.67
N PRO A 86 5.10 -12.03 -0.62
CA PRO A 86 5.66 -12.85 -1.69
C PRO A 86 7.14 -13.17 -1.43
N THR A 87 7.60 -14.35 -1.84
CA THR A 87 8.99 -14.78 -1.54
C THR A 87 10.00 -13.93 -2.30
N GLU A 88 9.66 -13.53 -3.53
CA GLU A 88 10.48 -12.74 -4.45
C GLU A 88 10.75 -11.33 -3.89
N LEU A 89 9.85 -10.80 -3.05
CA LEU A 89 10.00 -9.49 -2.43
C LEU A 89 11.27 -9.43 -1.55
N ALA A 90 11.70 -10.55 -0.96
CA ALA A 90 12.90 -10.60 -0.12
C ALA A 90 14.20 -10.34 -0.91
N SER A 91 14.20 -10.56 -2.23
CA SER A 91 15.36 -10.31 -3.10
C SER A 91 15.37 -8.93 -3.74
N MET A 92 14.31 -8.14 -3.59
CA MET A 92 14.25 -6.80 -4.16
C MET A 92 15.24 -5.85 -3.47
N PRO A 93 15.76 -4.83 -4.20
CA PRO A 93 16.57 -3.77 -3.61
C PRO A 93 15.90 -3.12 -2.41
N SER A 94 16.69 -2.55 -1.50
CA SER A 94 16.13 -1.96 -0.28
C SER A 94 15.25 -0.73 -0.53
N ASN A 95 15.43 -0.06 -1.67
CA ASN A 95 14.76 1.18 -2.07
C ASN A 95 13.78 0.96 -3.23
N GLU A 96 13.38 -0.29 -3.43
CA GLU A 96 12.36 -0.71 -4.40
C GLU A 96 11.48 -1.72 -3.68
N GLY A 97 10.20 -1.81 -4.01
CA GLY A 97 9.31 -2.72 -3.30
C GLY A 97 7.93 -2.80 -3.93
N ILE A 98 6.90 -2.95 -3.10
CA ILE A 98 5.51 -2.91 -3.57
C ILE A 98 5.04 -1.45 -3.61
N GLU A 99 4.80 -0.94 -4.82
CA GLU A 99 4.35 0.44 -5.11
C GLU A 99 2.84 0.55 -5.26
N ALA A 100 2.17 -0.54 -5.59
CA ALA A 100 0.72 -0.60 -5.56
C ALA A 100 0.24 -1.81 -4.77
N LEU A 101 -0.72 -1.58 -3.90
CA LEU A 101 -1.33 -2.61 -3.06
C LEU A 101 -2.82 -2.33 -2.93
N THR A 102 -3.68 -3.31 -3.21
CA THR A 102 -5.13 -3.21 -3.01
C THR A 102 -5.73 -4.53 -2.54
N LEU A 103 -6.73 -4.44 -1.65
CA LEU A 103 -7.59 -5.56 -1.25
C LEU A 103 -8.70 -5.73 -2.28
N LEU A 104 -8.78 -6.90 -2.88
CA LEU A 104 -9.79 -7.26 -3.87
C LEU A 104 -11.10 -7.71 -3.18
N ASN A 105 -12.20 -7.69 -3.93
CA ASN A 105 -13.55 -7.95 -3.40
C ASN A 105 -13.73 -9.39 -2.86
N ASP A 106 -12.87 -10.32 -3.25
CA ASP A 106 -12.85 -11.70 -2.74
C ASP A 106 -11.94 -11.87 -1.50
N GLY A 107 -11.38 -10.77 -0.99
CA GLY A 107 -10.47 -10.74 0.16
C GLY A 107 -9.00 -11.03 -0.18
N SER A 108 -8.67 -11.31 -1.43
CA SER A 108 -7.27 -11.41 -1.88
C SER A 108 -6.58 -10.04 -1.95
N LEU A 109 -5.26 -10.03 -1.95
CA LEU A 109 -4.45 -8.84 -2.17
C LEU A 109 -3.84 -8.89 -3.57
N LEU A 110 -3.96 -7.80 -4.31
CA LEU A 110 -3.12 -7.52 -5.47
C LEU A 110 -1.99 -6.59 -5.05
N ALA A 111 -0.76 -6.97 -5.39
CA ALA A 111 0.44 -6.17 -5.19
C ALA A 111 1.20 -6.03 -6.52
N ILE A 112 1.78 -4.86 -6.78
CA ILE A 112 2.62 -4.59 -7.96
C ILE A 112 3.91 -3.92 -7.50
N SER A 113 5.04 -4.39 -8.02
CA SER A 113 6.36 -3.89 -7.67
C SER A 113 6.67 -2.54 -8.33
N GLU A 114 7.61 -1.80 -7.74
CA GLU A 114 8.42 -0.82 -8.48
C GLU A 114 9.30 -1.55 -9.51
N GLY A 115 9.76 -0.79 -10.51
CA GLY A 115 10.84 -1.22 -11.40
C GLY A 115 10.37 -2.01 -12.62
N ASP A 116 11.22 -1.94 -13.65
CA ASP A 116 11.08 -2.73 -14.88
C ASP A 116 11.96 -3.98 -14.76
N ILE A 117 11.35 -5.17 -14.77
CA ILE A 117 12.07 -6.46 -14.80
C ILE A 117 12.51 -6.88 -16.19
N GLY A 118 12.27 -6.03 -17.19
CA GLY A 118 12.76 -6.18 -18.55
C GLY A 118 11.65 -6.00 -19.58
N GLY A 119 11.67 -4.87 -20.29
CA GLY A 119 10.81 -4.68 -21.46
C GLY A 119 9.45 -4.07 -21.14
N ASN A 120 9.40 -3.12 -20.20
CA ASN A 120 8.19 -2.46 -19.71
C ASN A 120 7.28 -3.39 -18.91
N GLU A 121 7.83 -4.09 -17.93
CA GLU A 121 7.08 -5.03 -17.10
C GLU A 121 7.47 -4.90 -15.62
N ALA A 122 6.49 -4.94 -14.72
CA ALA A 122 6.71 -5.06 -13.28
C ALA A 122 6.35 -6.47 -12.81
N VAL A 123 6.94 -6.92 -11.70
CA VAL A 123 6.41 -8.10 -11.01
C VAL A 123 5.12 -7.70 -10.34
N ALA A 124 4.12 -8.56 -10.42
CA ALA A 124 2.91 -8.42 -9.62
C ALA A 124 2.55 -9.74 -8.98
N TRP A 125 1.71 -9.66 -7.95
CA TRP A 125 1.31 -10.83 -7.17
C TRP A 125 -0.16 -10.73 -6.78
N VAL A 126 -0.85 -11.86 -6.81
CA VAL A 126 -2.19 -12.02 -6.24
C VAL A 126 -2.13 -13.06 -5.13
N SER A 127 -2.64 -12.71 -3.95
CA SER A 127 -2.65 -13.62 -2.81
C SER A 127 -3.87 -14.54 -2.83
N ASP A 128 -3.75 -15.71 -2.21
CA ASP A 128 -4.87 -16.56 -1.85
C ASP A 128 -4.65 -17.19 -0.47
N THR A 129 -5.40 -18.23 -0.12
CA THR A 129 -5.25 -18.95 1.15
C THR A 129 -3.95 -19.76 1.26
N SER A 130 -3.30 -20.05 0.14
CA SER A 130 -2.09 -20.86 0.02
C SER A 130 -0.80 -20.02 -0.06
N GLY A 131 -0.89 -18.76 -0.48
CA GLY A 131 0.25 -17.86 -0.59
C GLY A 131 0.03 -16.78 -1.63
N TRP A 132 1.04 -16.58 -2.47
CA TRP A 132 1.02 -15.59 -3.55
C TRP A 132 1.32 -16.28 -4.87
N SER A 133 0.51 -15.98 -5.88
CA SER A 133 0.81 -16.31 -7.27
C SER A 133 1.52 -15.14 -7.93
N VAL A 134 2.59 -15.42 -8.65
CA VAL A 134 3.37 -14.43 -9.39
C VAL A 134 2.73 -14.20 -10.75
N MET A 135 2.67 -12.94 -11.16
CA MET A 135 2.24 -12.48 -12.47
C MET A 135 3.12 -11.32 -12.93
N THR A 136 2.92 -10.92 -14.17
CA THR A 136 3.60 -9.76 -14.76
C THR A 136 2.60 -8.66 -15.03
N PHE A 137 2.97 -7.41 -14.74
CA PHE A 137 2.16 -6.25 -15.02
C PHE A 137 2.83 -5.38 -16.09
N ASN A 138 2.12 -5.09 -17.18
CA ASN A 138 2.69 -4.35 -18.29
C ASN A 138 2.76 -2.83 -18.01
N LEU A 139 3.99 -2.32 -17.86
CA LEU A 139 4.35 -0.91 -17.71
C LEU A 139 4.43 -0.19 -19.07
N SER A 140 3.39 -0.30 -19.90
CA SER A 140 3.37 0.37 -21.22
C SER A 140 3.71 1.86 -21.13
N GLY A 141 4.66 2.31 -21.97
CA GLY A 141 4.92 3.73 -22.26
C GLY A 141 5.99 4.41 -21.40
N GLY A 142 6.86 3.66 -20.71
CA GLY A 142 7.90 4.21 -19.82
C GLY A 142 7.32 4.81 -18.55
N PHE A 143 6.28 4.18 -18.02
CA PHE A 143 5.59 4.61 -16.81
C PHE A 143 5.99 3.73 -15.61
N GLU A 144 6.03 4.32 -14.43
CA GLU A 144 6.17 3.64 -13.14
C GLU A 144 4.82 3.56 -12.44
N VAL A 145 4.60 2.50 -11.68
CA VAL A 145 3.38 2.32 -10.86
C VAL A 145 3.49 3.17 -9.59
N LEU A 146 2.36 3.72 -9.13
CA LEU A 146 2.25 4.51 -7.90
C LEU A 146 1.14 4.08 -6.94
N GLY A 147 0.23 3.24 -7.42
CA GLY A 147 -0.92 2.87 -6.61
C GLY A 147 -1.95 2.09 -7.39
N ALA A 148 -2.79 1.38 -6.65
CA ALA A 148 -3.95 0.66 -7.16
C ALA A 148 -5.11 0.84 -6.20
N ALA A 149 -6.34 0.72 -6.71
CA ALA A 149 -7.54 0.72 -5.89
C ALA A 149 -8.55 -0.24 -6.48
N SER A 150 -9.19 -1.05 -5.63
CA SER A 150 -10.28 -1.93 -6.06
C SER A 150 -11.59 -1.16 -6.17
N LEU A 151 -12.35 -1.44 -7.21
CA LEU A 151 -13.70 -0.91 -7.40
C LEU A 151 -14.77 -1.96 -7.07
N PRO A 152 -16.00 -1.54 -6.69
CA PRO A 152 -17.11 -2.46 -6.46
C PRO A 152 -17.44 -3.35 -7.67
N SER A 153 -17.11 -2.91 -8.90
CA SER A 153 -17.27 -3.73 -10.12
C SER A 153 -16.32 -4.93 -10.18
N GLY A 154 -15.23 -4.91 -9.41
CA GLY A 154 -14.11 -5.85 -9.50
C GLY A 154 -12.94 -5.34 -10.33
N ASP A 155 -13.09 -4.20 -11.01
CA ASP A 155 -11.99 -3.57 -11.73
C ASP A 155 -10.96 -2.96 -10.78
N VAL A 156 -9.69 -2.95 -11.21
CA VAL A 156 -8.60 -2.32 -10.46
C VAL A 156 -7.92 -1.25 -11.32
N PRO A 157 -8.29 0.03 -11.19
CA PRO A 157 -7.48 1.13 -11.68
C PRO A 157 -6.09 1.12 -11.04
N VAL A 158 -5.07 1.26 -11.89
CA VAL A 158 -3.67 1.43 -11.49
C VAL A 158 -3.20 2.81 -11.90
N LEU A 159 -2.73 3.59 -10.93
CA LEU A 159 -2.13 4.90 -11.17
C LEU A 159 -0.68 4.72 -11.60
N LYS A 160 -0.32 5.39 -12.68
CA LYS A 160 1.01 5.36 -13.27
C LYS A 160 1.56 6.77 -13.42
N ARG A 161 2.85 7.00 -13.14
CA ARG A 161 3.56 8.26 -13.42
C ARG A 161 4.61 8.08 -14.49
N ARG A 162 4.93 9.18 -15.17
CA ARG A 162 6.09 9.28 -16.06
C ARG A 162 6.71 10.65 -15.87
N PHE A 163 8.04 10.67 -15.74
CA PHE A 163 8.81 11.91 -15.81
C PHE A 163 9.43 12.03 -17.20
N THR A 164 9.30 13.21 -17.79
CA THR A 164 10.10 13.63 -18.94
C THR A 164 10.99 14.77 -18.45
N VAL A 165 12.30 14.57 -18.53
CA VAL A 165 13.31 15.62 -18.33
C VAL A 165 13.44 16.48 -19.57
#